data_AF-A0A9D7GSV4-F1
#
_entry.id   AF-A0A9D7GSV4-F1
#
_cell.length_a   1.000
_cell.length_b   1.000
_cell.length_c   1.000
_cell.angle_alpha   90.00
_cell.angle_beta   90.00
_cell.angle_gamma   90.00
#
_symmetry.space_group_name_H-M   'P 1'
#
loop_
_entity.id
_entity.type
_entity.pdbx_description
1 polymer ?
#
loop_
_entity_poly.entity_id
_entity_poly.type
_entity_poly.pdbx_seq_one_letter_code
_entity_poly.pdbx_strand_id
1 'polypeptide(L)'
;MKRGDIVMVDLRGSEGNEKLGTRPCIVVQNDVGNSVSPLTIVVPLTDARQDKRLPVQVGVLTADLPFSGSKDSVVECGHIRTIDKSRISASLGCVSSVVLARIDTRCEYHSHLRKDQMSSGDADEIDDEKTYLIRGFDDIEIYRTQIDFVGLKQSSAIADDAIIVVPPERIDQLINALRAVKDEILTDLADEAASRTQRNAPPLNG
;
A
#
# COMPACT_ATOMS: atom_id res chain seq x y z
N MET A 1 -13.61 15.30 -3.27
CA MET A 1 -13.56 13.87 -2.94
C MET A 1 -12.40 13.25 -3.68
N LYS A 2 -11.54 12.59 -2.93
CA LYS A 2 -10.28 12.00 -3.36
C LYS A 2 -10.18 10.58 -2.84
N ARG A 3 -9.40 9.76 -3.51
CA ARG A 3 -9.08 8.42 -3.05
C ARG A 3 -8.32 8.50 -1.72
N GLY A 4 -8.70 7.65 -0.76
CA GLY A 4 -8.19 7.69 0.61
C GLY A 4 -8.95 8.62 1.55
N ASP A 5 -9.91 9.42 1.06
CA ASP A 5 -10.79 10.20 1.94
C ASP A 5 -11.60 9.27 2.84
N ILE A 6 -11.67 9.62 4.12
CA ILE A 6 -12.60 9.01 5.07
C ILE A 6 -13.86 9.86 5.07
N VAL A 7 -15.01 9.23 4.82
CA VAL A 7 -16.31 9.90 4.71
C VAL A 7 -17.35 9.19 5.56
N MET A 8 -18.21 9.96 6.22
CA MET A 8 -19.38 9.41 6.90
C MET A 8 -20.46 9.07 5.88
N VAL A 9 -20.86 7.81 5.79
CA VAL A 9 -21.78 7.30 4.76
C VAL A 9 -22.99 6.66 5.41
N ASP A 10 -24.16 6.95 4.85
CA ASP A 10 -25.41 6.25 5.12
C ASP A 10 -25.58 5.01 4.24
N LEU A 11 -25.37 3.83 4.85
CA LEU A 11 -25.52 2.52 4.21
C LEU A 11 -26.92 1.91 4.41
N ARG A 12 -27.98 2.73 4.51
CA ARG A 12 -29.38 2.22 4.52
C ARG A 12 -29.73 1.46 3.24
N GLY A 13 -30.60 0.46 3.41
CA GLY A 13 -31.10 -0.43 2.34
C GLY A 13 -30.30 -1.72 2.17
N SER A 14 -29.46 -2.07 3.13
CA SER A 14 -28.71 -3.32 3.15
C SER A 14 -29.50 -4.44 3.84
N GLU A 15 -29.31 -5.70 3.44
CA GLU A 15 -30.00 -6.87 4.01
C GLU A 15 -29.04 -7.85 4.70
N GLY A 16 -29.51 -8.55 5.73
CA GLY A 16 -28.74 -9.58 6.43
C GLY A 16 -27.44 -9.04 7.06
N ASN A 17 -26.30 -9.62 6.67
CA ASN A 17 -24.97 -9.33 7.22
C ASN A 17 -24.22 -8.20 6.49
N GLU A 18 -24.83 -7.59 5.48
CA GLU A 18 -24.27 -6.42 4.83
C GLU A 18 -24.02 -5.30 5.86
N LYS A 19 -22.98 -4.49 5.64
CA LYS A 19 -22.67 -3.40 6.59
C LYS A 19 -23.78 -2.35 6.53
N LEU A 20 -24.39 -2.16 7.69
CA LEU A 20 -25.56 -1.31 7.92
C LEU A 20 -25.21 -0.05 8.71
N GLY A 21 -26.15 0.91 8.64
CA GLY A 21 -26.14 2.15 9.41
C GLY A 21 -25.26 3.25 8.83
N THR A 22 -25.22 4.37 9.53
CA THR A 22 -24.34 5.50 9.20
C THR A 22 -22.97 5.27 9.83
N ARG A 23 -21.91 5.16 9.02
CA ARG A 23 -20.56 4.86 9.50
C ARG A 23 -19.46 5.46 8.62
N PRO A 24 -18.24 5.67 9.18
CA PRO A 24 -17.08 6.03 8.39
C PRO A 24 -16.79 4.96 7.34
N CYS A 25 -16.46 5.40 6.13
CA CYS A 25 -16.01 4.58 5.01
C CYS A 25 -14.82 5.26 4.33
N ILE A 26 -13.95 4.47 3.71
CA ILE A 26 -12.79 4.96 2.96
C ILE A 26 -13.12 4.93 1.48
N VAL A 27 -12.90 6.05 0.78
CA VAL A 27 -13.06 6.14 -0.67
C VAL A 27 -11.91 5.41 -1.36
N VAL A 28 -12.23 4.40 -2.16
CA VAL A 28 -11.22 3.58 -2.88
C VAL A 28 -11.30 3.73 -4.40
N GLN A 29 -12.36 4.36 -4.91
CA GLN A 29 -12.44 4.69 -6.34
C GLN A 29 -11.30 5.64 -6.75
N ASN A 30 -10.81 5.46 -7.98
CA ASN A 30 -9.80 6.33 -8.56
C ASN A 30 -10.28 7.78 -8.69
N ASP A 31 -9.34 8.72 -8.64
CA ASP A 31 -9.62 10.15 -8.63
C ASP A 31 -10.33 10.67 -9.89
N VAL A 32 -10.02 10.09 -11.05
CA VAL A 32 -10.69 10.46 -12.31
C VAL A 32 -12.19 10.14 -12.19
N GLY A 33 -12.53 8.92 -11.78
CA GLY A 33 -13.91 8.51 -11.52
C GLY A 33 -14.58 9.40 -10.47
N ASN A 34 -13.87 9.71 -9.37
CA ASN A 34 -14.38 10.60 -8.33
C ASN A 34 -14.65 12.03 -8.82
N SER A 35 -13.96 12.49 -9.85
CA SER A 35 -14.16 13.84 -10.39
C SER A 35 -15.39 13.96 -11.30
N VAL A 36 -15.71 12.91 -12.06
CA VAL A 36 -16.75 12.98 -13.12
C VAL A 36 -18.04 12.23 -12.79
N SER A 37 -17.97 11.19 -11.96
CA SER A 37 -19.13 10.33 -11.68
C SER A 37 -19.96 10.87 -10.52
N PRO A 38 -21.30 10.76 -10.54
CA PRO A 38 -22.13 10.97 -9.34
C PRO A 38 -21.97 9.83 -8.32
N LEU A 39 -21.32 8.73 -8.72
CA LEU A 39 -21.05 7.57 -7.87
C LEU A 39 -19.59 7.56 -7.39
N THR A 40 -19.37 6.91 -6.25
CA THR A 40 -18.05 6.56 -5.74
C THR A 40 -18.04 5.13 -5.20
N ILE A 41 -16.87 4.53 -5.05
CA ILE A 41 -16.68 3.22 -4.40
C ILE A 41 -16.05 3.46 -3.04
N VAL A 42 -16.65 2.86 -2.02
CA VAL A 42 -16.20 2.97 -0.64
C VAL A 42 -16.03 1.60 0.02
N VAL A 43 -15.18 1.54 1.04
CA VAL A 43 -15.02 0.39 1.92
C VAL A 43 -15.38 0.80 3.35
N PRO A 44 -16.27 0.09 4.06
CA PRO A 44 -16.70 0.49 5.39
C PRO A 44 -15.62 0.24 6.46
N LEU A 45 -15.57 1.17 7.42
CA LEU A 45 -14.81 1.03 8.67
C LEU A 45 -15.76 0.52 9.77
N THR A 46 -15.25 -0.36 10.64
CA THR A 46 -16.00 -0.86 11.79
C THR A 46 -15.11 -1.02 13.03
N ASP A 47 -15.71 -1.20 14.20
CA ASP A 47 -14.99 -1.38 15.47
C ASP A 47 -14.02 -2.58 15.41
N ALA A 48 -12.80 -2.43 15.96
CA ALA A 48 -11.77 -3.46 15.97
C ALA A 48 -12.21 -4.78 16.63
N ARG A 49 -13.27 -4.80 17.46
CA ARG A 49 -13.86 -6.06 17.97
C ARG A 49 -14.40 -6.97 16.87
N GLN A 50 -14.61 -6.44 15.66
CA GLN A 50 -15.03 -7.20 14.48
C GLN A 50 -13.85 -7.73 13.67
N ASP A 51 -12.62 -7.42 14.07
CA ASP A 51 -11.43 -7.97 13.45
C ASP A 51 -11.34 -9.47 13.74
N LYS A 52 -11.45 -10.26 12.68
CA LYS A 52 -11.35 -11.72 12.69
C LYS A 52 -10.09 -12.17 11.96
N ARG A 53 -9.19 -11.23 11.64
CA ARG A 53 -8.00 -11.46 10.82
C ARG A 53 -8.32 -12.17 9.50
N LEU A 54 -9.44 -11.79 8.90
CA LEU A 54 -9.78 -12.32 7.58
C LEU A 54 -8.88 -11.67 6.53
N PRO A 55 -8.55 -12.35 5.43
CA PRO A 55 -7.68 -11.75 4.42
C PRO A 55 -8.24 -10.52 3.69
N VAL A 56 -9.52 -10.22 3.92
CA VAL A 56 -10.22 -9.04 3.41
C VAL A 56 -10.38 -7.94 4.47
N GLN A 57 -9.68 -8.07 5.61
CA GLN A 57 -9.70 -7.12 6.71
C GLN A 57 -8.34 -6.42 6.82
N VAL A 58 -8.38 -5.14 7.22
CA VAL A 58 -7.17 -4.34 7.52
C VAL A 58 -7.38 -3.69 8.87
N GLY A 59 -6.57 -4.07 9.87
CA GLY A 59 -6.57 -3.40 11.17
C GLY A 59 -6.00 -1.99 11.06
N VAL A 60 -6.69 -1.00 11.65
CA VAL A 60 -6.28 0.40 11.64
C VAL A 60 -6.35 0.94 13.05
N LEU A 61 -5.21 1.45 13.55
CA LEU A 61 -5.14 2.01 14.88
C LEU A 61 -5.76 3.41 14.90
N THR A 62 -6.22 3.83 16.07
CA THR A 62 -6.74 5.19 16.31
C THR A 62 -5.78 6.27 15.81
N ALA A 63 -4.46 6.04 15.96
CA ALA A 63 -3.41 6.98 15.54
C ALA A 63 -3.35 7.20 14.01
N ASP A 64 -3.82 6.25 13.21
CA ASP A 64 -3.87 6.33 11.75
C ASP A 64 -5.17 6.98 11.24
N LEU A 65 -6.10 7.32 12.15
CA LEU A 65 -7.39 7.91 11.84
C LEU A 65 -7.43 9.40 12.24
N PRO A 66 -7.50 10.35 11.29
CA PRO A 66 -7.33 11.78 11.54
C PRO A 66 -8.53 12.48 12.19
N PHE A 67 -9.59 11.76 12.58
CA PHE A 67 -10.80 12.37 13.14
C PHE A 67 -10.95 12.11 14.64
N SER A 68 -11.43 13.12 15.37
CA SER A 68 -11.64 13.02 16.82
C SER A 68 -12.68 11.97 17.19
N GLY A 69 -12.43 11.25 18.28
CA GLY A 69 -13.30 10.17 18.74
C GLY A 69 -13.21 8.90 17.91
N SER A 70 -12.23 8.81 17.00
CA SER A 70 -11.83 7.56 16.38
C SER A 70 -11.43 6.53 17.47
N LYS A 71 -11.57 5.27 17.11
CA LYS A 71 -11.16 4.12 17.91
C LYS A 71 -10.43 3.16 16.99
N ASP A 72 -9.70 2.23 17.58
CA ASP A 72 -9.12 1.13 16.83
C ASP A 72 -10.24 0.44 16.06
N SER A 73 -9.98 0.26 14.78
CA SER A 73 -10.99 -0.10 13.80
C SER A 73 -10.44 -1.14 12.84
N VAL A 74 -11.33 -1.75 12.07
CA VAL A 74 -10.99 -2.64 10.97
C VAL A 74 -11.72 -2.18 9.71
N VAL A 75 -10.97 -2.11 8.60
CA VAL A 75 -11.51 -1.84 7.26
C VAL A 75 -11.95 -3.17 6.66
N GLU A 76 -13.20 -3.24 6.20
CA GLU A 76 -13.83 -4.49 5.77
C GLU A 76 -13.90 -4.54 4.23
N CYS A 77 -12.78 -4.85 3.57
CA CYS A 77 -12.65 -4.84 2.11
C CYS A 77 -13.59 -5.82 1.40
N GLY A 78 -14.03 -6.88 2.08
CA GLY A 78 -15.04 -7.80 1.58
C GLY A 78 -16.45 -7.21 1.49
N HIS A 79 -16.66 -6.00 2.04
CA HIS A 79 -17.91 -5.25 1.98
C HIS A 79 -17.76 -3.95 1.17
N ILE A 80 -16.85 -3.95 0.19
CA ILE A 80 -16.70 -2.86 -0.78
C ILE A 80 -18.03 -2.60 -1.51
N ARG A 81 -18.39 -1.33 -1.70
CA ARG A 81 -19.67 -0.97 -2.31
C ARG A 81 -19.59 0.32 -3.12
N THR A 82 -20.25 0.33 -4.28
CA THR A 82 -20.55 1.56 -5.01
C THR A 82 -21.75 2.27 -4.38
N ILE A 83 -21.60 3.55 -4.09
CA ILE A 83 -22.64 4.41 -3.51
C ILE A 83 -22.85 5.66 -4.36
N ASP A 84 -24.04 6.22 -4.26
CA ASP A 84 -24.28 7.60 -4.71
C ASP A 84 -23.65 8.58 -3.71
N LYS A 85 -22.99 9.64 -4.20
CA LYS A 85 -22.32 10.63 -3.35
C LYS A 85 -23.27 11.39 -2.42
N SER A 86 -24.58 11.44 -2.72
CA SER A 86 -25.60 12.00 -1.83
C SER A 86 -25.74 11.26 -0.49
N ARG A 87 -25.21 10.03 -0.38
CA ARG A 87 -25.17 9.27 0.87
C ARG A 87 -24.06 9.71 1.82
N ILE A 88 -23.15 10.58 1.37
CA ILE A 88 -22.04 11.10 2.18
C ILE A 88 -22.52 12.32 2.96
N SER A 89 -22.44 12.27 4.28
CA SER A 89 -22.87 13.36 5.16
C SER A 89 -21.71 14.25 5.65
N ALA A 90 -20.48 13.73 5.70
CA ALA A 90 -19.31 14.47 6.15
C ALA A 90 -18.00 13.87 5.61
N SER A 91 -16.97 14.69 5.47
CA SER A 91 -15.57 14.26 5.32
C SER A 91 -14.88 14.30 6.68
N LEU A 92 -14.07 13.28 6.97
CA LEU A 92 -13.43 13.03 8.25
C LEU A 92 -11.89 13.06 8.13
N GLY A 93 -11.35 13.58 7.03
CA GLY A 93 -9.92 13.55 6.70
C GLY A 93 -9.58 12.43 5.71
N CYS A 94 -8.32 12.00 5.70
CA CYS A 94 -7.83 10.95 4.82
C CYS A 94 -6.89 9.99 5.55
N VAL A 95 -6.86 8.73 5.11
CA VAL A 95 -5.87 7.77 5.59
C VAL A 95 -4.49 8.05 5.00
N SER A 96 -3.45 7.58 5.69
CA SER A 96 -2.09 7.60 5.15
C SER A 96 -1.97 6.72 3.89
N SER A 97 -0.95 7.01 3.07
CA SER A 97 -0.63 6.20 1.89
C SER A 97 -0.33 4.74 2.24
N VAL A 98 0.25 4.48 3.41
CA VAL A 98 0.56 3.14 3.92
C VAL A 98 -0.72 2.35 4.18
N VAL A 99 -1.69 2.95 4.88
CA VAL A 99 -2.98 2.30 5.15
C VAL A 99 -3.75 2.08 3.84
N LEU A 100 -3.73 3.07 2.93
CA LEU A 100 -4.40 2.94 1.64
C LEU A 100 -3.81 1.81 0.79
N ALA A 101 -2.49 1.62 0.81
CA ALA A 101 -1.86 0.51 0.10
C ALA A 101 -2.25 -0.86 0.69
N ARG A 102 -2.33 -1.00 2.02
CA ARG A 102 -2.83 -2.23 2.65
C ARG A 102 -4.27 -2.54 2.21
N ILE A 103 -5.12 -1.52 2.16
CA ILE A 103 -6.51 -1.64 1.66
C ILE A 103 -6.54 -2.10 0.21
N ASP A 104 -5.65 -1.55 -0.64
CA ASP A 104 -5.56 -1.92 -2.05
C ASP A 104 -5.23 -3.39 -2.22
N THR A 105 -4.23 -3.89 -1.50
CA THR A 105 -3.86 -5.31 -1.51
C THR A 105 -5.06 -6.19 -1.14
N ARG A 106 -5.83 -5.81 -0.11
CA ARG A 106 -7.00 -6.62 0.32
C ARG A 106 -8.18 -6.53 -0.64
N CYS A 107 -8.41 -5.37 -1.24
CA CYS A 107 -9.44 -5.19 -2.27
C CYS A 107 -9.09 -5.96 -3.55
N GLU A 108 -7.80 -5.99 -3.93
CA GLU A 108 -7.31 -6.82 -5.02
C GLU A 108 -7.54 -8.31 -4.71
N TYR A 109 -7.16 -8.80 -3.52
CA TYR A 109 -7.46 -10.19 -3.12
C TYR A 109 -8.96 -10.51 -3.20
N HIS A 110 -9.82 -9.63 -2.67
CA HIS A 110 -11.28 -9.80 -2.73
C HIS A 110 -11.80 -9.89 -4.17
N SER A 111 -11.28 -9.03 -5.06
CA SER A 111 -11.73 -8.94 -6.46
C SER A 111 -11.30 -10.13 -7.31
N HIS A 112 -10.19 -10.80 -6.95
CA HIS A 112 -9.62 -11.86 -7.77
C HIS A 112 -10.28 -13.23 -7.60
N LEU A 113 -11.30 -13.40 -6.73
CA LEU A 113 -12.16 -14.60 -6.57
C LEU A 113 -11.43 -15.96 -6.74
N ARG A 114 -10.14 -16.05 -6.40
CA ARG A 114 -9.37 -17.29 -6.55
C ARG A 114 -9.89 -18.29 -5.54
N LYS A 115 -10.34 -19.45 -6.03
CA LYS A 115 -10.96 -20.50 -5.22
C LYS A 115 -9.95 -21.31 -4.41
N ASP A 116 -8.65 -21.17 -4.66
CA ASP A 116 -7.74 -22.29 -4.42
C ASP A 116 -6.69 -22.06 -3.31
N GLN A 117 -6.49 -20.85 -2.79
CA GLN A 117 -5.45 -20.59 -1.81
C GLN A 117 -5.87 -19.41 -0.92
N MET A 118 -6.41 -19.69 0.26
CA MET A 118 -6.15 -18.89 1.46
C MET A 118 -6.71 -19.63 2.66
N SER A 119 -5.83 -20.34 3.34
CA SER A 119 -6.08 -20.85 4.69
C SER A 119 -6.10 -19.67 5.67
N SER A 120 -6.71 -19.84 6.85
CA SER A 120 -6.63 -18.84 7.91
C SER A 120 -5.18 -18.51 8.32
N GLY A 121 -4.21 -19.38 8.01
CA GLY A 121 -2.79 -19.14 8.24
C GLY A 121 -2.16 -18.12 7.27
N ASP A 122 -2.69 -17.98 6.04
CA ASP A 122 -2.15 -17.02 5.06
C ASP A 122 -2.51 -15.57 5.42
N ALA A 123 -3.58 -15.38 6.21
CA ALA A 123 -3.94 -14.07 6.76
C ALA A 123 -3.01 -13.64 7.91
N ASP A 124 -2.52 -14.61 8.71
CA ASP A 124 -1.50 -14.37 9.74
C ASP A 124 -0.09 -14.19 9.11
N GLU A 125 0.17 -14.74 7.91
CA GLU A 125 1.43 -14.52 7.16
C GLU A 125 1.49 -13.16 6.45
N ILE A 126 0.34 -12.56 6.11
CA ILE A 126 0.31 -11.15 5.68
C ILE A 126 0.30 -10.27 6.92
N ASP A 127 1.44 -10.38 7.61
CA ASP A 127 1.85 -9.63 8.77
C ASP A 127 1.83 -8.14 8.43
N ASP A 128 0.80 -7.44 8.92
CA ASP A 128 0.67 -6.00 8.78
C ASP A 128 1.86 -5.26 9.45
N GLU A 129 2.65 -5.92 10.32
CA GLU A 129 3.91 -5.39 10.89
C GLU A 129 5.10 -5.48 9.91
N LYS A 130 5.01 -6.29 8.85
CA LYS A 130 6.07 -6.44 7.81
C LYS A 130 5.83 -5.58 6.58
N THR A 131 5.14 -4.45 6.72
CA THR A 131 5.22 -3.40 5.71
C THR A 131 6.56 -2.68 5.85
N TYR A 132 7.55 -3.05 5.03
CA TYR A 132 8.86 -2.43 5.08
C TYR A 132 8.82 -1.03 4.45
N LEU A 133 8.92 -0.01 5.30
CA LEU A 133 9.19 1.35 4.86
C LEU A 133 10.68 1.47 4.55
N ILE A 134 11.03 1.49 3.27
CA ILE A 134 12.39 1.77 2.83
C ILE A 134 12.53 3.29 2.69
N ARG A 135 13.41 3.91 3.48
CA ARG A 135 13.76 5.35 3.39
C ARG A 135 15.21 5.51 2.96
N GLY A 136 15.53 6.61 2.28
CA GLY A 136 16.92 7.01 2.04
C GLY A 136 17.55 6.52 0.74
N PHE A 137 16.88 6.70 -0.40
CA PHE A 137 17.50 6.56 -1.71
C PHE A 137 17.38 7.89 -2.46
N ASP A 138 18.40 8.74 -2.30
CA ASP A 138 18.46 10.07 -2.90
C ASP A 138 18.58 10.05 -4.45
N ASP A 139 18.82 8.88 -5.06
CA ASP A 139 19.03 8.74 -6.51
C ASP A 139 18.05 7.71 -7.13
N ILE A 140 16.78 8.10 -7.27
CA ILE A 140 15.72 7.27 -7.88
C ILE A 140 15.88 7.06 -9.40
N GLU A 141 16.70 7.86 -10.09
CA GLU A 141 16.80 7.79 -11.56
C GLU A 141 17.45 6.51 -12.10
N ILE A 142 18.38 5.90 -11.35
CA ILE A 142 19.08 4.67 -11.79
C ILE A 142 18.20 3.42 -11.63
N TYR A 143 17.27 3.43 -10.66
CA TYR A 143 16.46 2.26 -10.30
C TYR A 143 15.12 2.16 -11.05
N ARG A 144 14.78 3.18 -11.86
CA ARG A 144 13.53 3.24 -12.63
C ARG A 144 13.31 2.01 -13.51
N THR A 145 14.37 1.43 -14.06
CA THR A 145 14.27 0.30 -15.02
C THR A 145 14.16 -1.07 -14.36
N GLN A 146 14.59 -1.23 -13.10
CA GLN A 146 14.56 -2.53 -12.39
C GLN A 146 13.35 -2.67 -11.45
N ILE A 147 12.76 -1.57 -10.97
CA ILE A 147 11.51 -1.62 -10.16
C ILE A 147 10.31 -2.08 -11.00
N ASP A 148 10.28 -1.75 -12.29
CA ASP A 148 9.29 -2.27 -13.25
C ASP A 148 9.35 -3.80 -13.38
N PHE A 149 10.51 -4.43 -13.12
CA PHE A 149 10.73 -5.86 -13.24
C PHE A 149 10.03 -6.68 -12.14
N VAL A 150 9.71 -6.07 -10.99
CA VAL A 150 9.05 -6.73 -9.85
C VAL A 150 7.54 -6.46 -9.82
N GLY A 151 7.02 -5.62 -10.72
CA GLY A 151 5.59 -5.28 -10.80
C GLY A 151 5.09 -4.41 -9.63
N LEU A 152 5.99 -3.65 -9.00
CA LEU A 152 5.67 -2.81 -7.85
C LEU A 152 5.10 -1.47 -8.33
N LYS A 153 3.85 -1.16 -7.96
CA LYS A 153 3.24 0.14 -8.26
C LYS A 153 3.84 1.20 -7.33
N GLN A 154 4.63 2.11 -7.90
CA GLN A 154 5.07 3.32 -7.22
C GLN A 154 3.85 4.20 -6.86
N SER A 155 3.71 4.56 -5.58
CA SER A 155 2.79 5.64 -5.18
C SER A 155 3.54 6.96 -5.31
N SER A 156 3.11 7.82 -6.21
CA SER A 156 3.79 9.06 -6.64
C SER A 156 3.76 10.21 -5.63
N ALA A 157 3.70 9.91 -4.32
CA ALA A 157 3.63 10.92 -3.28
C ALA A 157 4.81 10.78 -2.32
N ILE A 158 5.89 11.50 -2.63
CA ILE A 158 6.83 12.27 -1.78
C ILE A 158 8.11 12.44 -2.60
N ALA A 159 8.61 13.68 -2.68
CA ALA A 159 9.65 14.08 -3.62
C ALA A 159 11.05 13.48 -3.35
N ASP A 160 11.29 12.88 -2.19
CA ASP A 160 12.63 12.39 -1.81
C ASP A 160 12.62 10.99 -1.15
N ASP A 161 11.46 10.33 -1.01
CA ASP A 161 11.32 9.01 -0.37
C ASP A 161 10.36 8.13 -1.17
N ALA A 162 10.88 7.10 -1.87
CA ALA A 162 10.05 6.12 -2.56
C ALA A 162 9.51 5.07 -1.57
N ILE A 163 8.21 5.11 -1.28
CA ILE A 163 7.54 4.07 -0.48
C ILE A 163 7.18 2.90 -1.40
N ILE A 164 7.85 1.77 -1.21
CA ILE A 164 7.58 0.52 -1.93
C ILE A 164 6.85 -0.44 -0.99
N VAL A 165 5.60 -0.76 -1.32
CA VAL A 165 4.81 -1.77 -0.59
C VAL A 165 5.00 -3.10 -1.28
N VAL A 166 5.60 -4.07 -0.58
CA VAL A 166 5.90 -5.39 -1.11
C VAL A 166 5.06 -6.43 -0.37
N PRO A 167 4.24 -7.23 -1.08
CA PRO A 167 3.56 -8.38 -0.49
C PRO A 167 4.58 -9.33 0.17
N PRO A 168 4.26 -9.97 1.32
CA PRO A 168 5.20 -10.81 2.05
C PRO A 168 5.89 -11.87 1.18
N GLU A 169 5.14 -12.49 0.28
CA GLU A 169 5.59 -13.53 -0.65
C GLU A 169 6.62 -13.03 -1.68
N ARG A 170 6.77 -11.71 -1.84
CA ARG A 170 7.75 -11.07 -2.75
C ARG A 170 8.90 -10.40 -2.01
N ILE A 171 8.95 -10.44 -0.67
CA ILE A 171 10.01 -9.80 0.11
C ILE A 171 11.38 -10.38 -0.28
N ASP A 172 11.52 -11.71 -0.34
CA ASP A 172 12.80 -12.33 -0.68
C ASP A 172 13.24 -11.97 -2.10
N GLN A 173 12.27 -11.85 -3.03
CA GLN A 173 12.56 -11.39 -4.39
C GLN A 173 13.07 -9.95 -4.40
N LEU A 174 12.44 -9.05 -3.63
CA LEU A 174 12.91 -7.67 -3.49
C LEU A 174 14.29 -7.63 -2.84
N ILE A 175 14.50 -8.34 -1.73
CA ILE A 175 15.79 -8.36 -1.01
C ILE A 175 16.90 -8.86 -1.92
N ASN A 176 16.65 -9.92 -2.69
CA ASN A 176 17.64 -10.46 -3.62
C ASN A 176 17.89 -9.51 -4.80
N ALA A 177 16.85 -8.85 -5.32
CA ALA A 177 17.00 -7.81 -6.33
C ALA A 177 17.86 -6.65 -5.79
N LEU A 178 17.54 -6.10 -4.62
CA LEU A 178 18.30 -5.01 -4.00
C LEU A 178 19.76 -5.39 -3.70
N ARG A 179 20.01 -6.63 -3.25
CA ARG A 179 21.37 -7.16 -3.07
C ARG A 179 22.12 -7.24 -4.40
N ALA A 180 21.49 -7.76 -5.45
CA ALA A 180 22.09 -7.85 -6.76
C ALA A 180 22.49 -6.47 -7.30
N VAL A 181 21.64 -5.46 -7.13
CA VAL A 181 21.97 -4.09 -7.56
C VAL A 181 23.09 -3.49 -6.72
N LYS A 182 23.08 -3.72 -5.40
CA LYS A 182 24.18 -3.28 -4.53
C LYS A 182 25.52 -3.89 -4.96
N ASP A 183 25.52 -5.18 -5.29
CA ASP A 183 26.73 -5.89 -5.72
C ASP A 183 27.21 -5.41 -7.09
N GLU A 184 26.30 -5.12 -8.03
CA GLU A 184 26.62 -4.51 -9.34
C GLU A 184 27.29 -3.14 -9.17
N ILE A 185 26.70 -2.25 -8.35
CA ILE A 185 27.26 -0.91 -8.07
C ILE A 185 28.63 -1.00 -7.40
N LEU A 186 28.79 -1.90 -6.41
CA LEU A 186 30.07 -2.09 -5.73
C LEU A 186 31.14 -2.63 -6.68
N THR A 187 30.75 -3.47 -7.65
CA THR A 187 31.65 -3.99 -8.69
C THR A 187 32.10 -2.88 -9.62
N ASP A 188 31.18 -2.06 -10.12
CA ASP A 188 31.50 -0.92 -11.00
C ASP A 188 32.42 0.09 -10.31
N LEU A 189 32.17 0.41 -9.03
CA LEU A 189 33.02 1.29 -8.24
C LEU A 189 34.41 0.69 -7.99
N ALA A 190 34.50 -0.64 -7.77
CA ALA A 190 35.76 -1.33 -7.59
C ALA A 190 36.58 -1.35 -8.89
N ASP A 191 35.95 -1.58 -10.04
CA ASP A 191 36.59 -1.54 -11.35
C ASP A 191 37.06 -0.13 -11.70
N GLU A 192 36.27 0.89 -11.37
CA GLU A 192 36.68 2.28 -11.56
C GLU A 192 37.87 2.64 -10.66
N ALA A 193 37.87 2.22 -9.39
CA ALA A 193 38.99 2.41 -8.46
C ALA A 193 40.26 1.67 -8.90
N ALA A 194 40.13 0.43 -9.41
CA ALA A 194 41.23 -0.35 -9.96
C ALA A 194 41.83 0.33 -11.20
N SER A 195 40.99 0.85 -12.10
CA SER A 195 41.42 1.57 -13.30
C SER A 195 42.13 2.90 -13.00
N ARG A 196 41.79 3.56 -11.89
CA ARG A 196 42.46 4.79 -11.42
C ARG A 196 43.82 4.47 -10.76
N THR A 197 43.92 3.33 -10.08
CA THR A 197 45.16 2.88 -9.45
C THR A 197 46.21 2.45 -10.49
N GLN A 198 45.80 1.79 -11.58
CA GLN A 198 46.68 1.45 -12.70
C GLN A 198 47.17 2.68 -13.48
N ARG A 199 46.33 3.72 -13.62
CA ARG A 199 46.71 4.98 -14.29
C ARG A 199 47.71 5.82 -13.49
N ASN A 200 47.76 5.65 -12.17
CA ASN A 200 48.64 6.40 -11.26
C ASN A 200 49.86 5.59 -10.78
N ALA A 201 50.11 4.41 -11.34
CA ALA A 201 51.30 3.64 -11.00
C ALA A 201 52.57 4.36 -11.50
N PRO A 202 53.58 4.61 -10.63
CA PRO A 202 54.82 5.25 -11.06
C PRO A 202 55.54 4.35 -12.09
N PRO A 203 56.22 4.93 -13.10
CA PRO A 203 56.93 4.15 -14.10
C PRO A 203 57.99 3.28 -13.43
N LEU A 204 58.03 2.00 -13.79
CA LEU A 204 59.07 1.07 -13.37
C LEU A 204 60.39 1.55 -13.95
N ASN A 205 61.26 2.11 -13.10
CA ASN A 205 62.61 2.51 -13.49
C ASN A 205 63.43 1.26 -13.86
N GLY A 206 63.83 1.17 -15.13
CA GLY A 206 64.92 0.34 -15.63
C GLY A 206 66.19 1.15 -15.81
#